data_AF-A0A2D8LQ42-F1
#
_entry.id   AF-A0A2D8LQ42-F1
#
_cell.length_a   1.000
_cell.length_b   1.000
_cell.length_c   1.000
_cell.angle_alpha   90.00
_cell.angle_beta   90.00
_cell.angle_gamma   90.00
#
_symmetry.space_group_name_H-M   'P 1'
#
loop_
_entity.id
_entity.type
_entity.pdbx_description
1 polymer ?
#
loop_
_entity_poly.entity_id
_entity_poly.type
_entity_poly.pdbx_seq_one_letter_code
_entity_poly.pdbx_strand_id
1 'polypeptide(L)'
;MTIFTAEPGLQLNLMVFTIASQAAGCRHCTAHGAYGLANFGVPIAKVQALWEFADSPMFSPRERAALSFAAAAGSTPRHVTPEHHAELRSHFSDAEVRTLLSAASIAGFMNTYNDSLATVTDQASVDWASQYLAPLGWDVGKHVGQRHEQRLQGPPGT
;
A
#
# COMPACT_ATOMS: atom_id res chain seq x y z
N MET A 1 8.98 4.43 13.11
CA MET A 1 7.56 4.10 13.37
C MET A 1 6.61 5.30 13.25
N THR A 2 7.12 6.55 13.27
CA THR A 2 6.30 7.78 13.36
C THR A 2 5.56 8.20 12.09
N ILE A 3 6.03 7.84 10.88
CA ILE A 3 5.44 8.33 9.62
C ILE A 3 4.01 7.83 9.40
N PHE A 4 3.76 6.53 9.62
CA PHE A 4 2.44 5.98 9.35
C PHE A 4 1.37 6.50 10.31
N THR A 5 1.72 6.77 11.58
CA THR A 5 0.77 7.29 12.56
C THR A 5 0.66 8.81 12.58
N ALA A 6 1.49 9.54 11.84
CA ALA A 6 1.40 10.99 11.71
C ALA A 6 0.20 11.39 10.84
N GLU A 7 -0.24 12.65 10.96
CA GLU A 7 -1.25 13.23 10.07
C GLU A 7 -0.87 13.02 8.59
N PRO A 8 -1.82 12.62 7.72
CA PRO A 8 -3.29 12.60 7.93
C PRO A 8 -3.86 11.33 8.60
N GLY A 9 -3.00 10.43 9.10
CA GLY A 9 -3.41 9.28 9.90
C GLY A 9 -3.10 7.92 9.27
N LEU A 10 -3.13 6.90 10.13
CA LEU A 10 -2.67 5.54 9.83
C LEU A 10 -3.30 4.92 8.58
N GLN A 11 -4.63 4.97 8.46
CA GLN A 11 -5.32 4.32 7.36
C GLN A 11 -4.93 4.93 6.01
N LEU A 12 -4.94 6.26 5.88
CA LEU A 12 -4.58 6.92 4.62
C LEU A 12 -3.11 6.74 4.26
N ASN A 13 -2.19 6.86 5.23
CA ASN A 13 -0.77 6.63 5.00
C ASN A 13 -0.49 5.19 4.56
N LEU A 14 -1.20 4.22 5.12
CA LEU A 14 -1.07 2.81 4.74
C LEU A 14 -1.74 2.51 3.39
N MET A 15 -2.84 3.17 3.04
CA MET A 15 -3.41 3.08 1.68
C MET A 15 -2.44 3.64 0.64
N VAL A 16 -1.75 4.75 0.92
CA VAL A 16 -0.70 5.29 0.05
C VAL A 16 0.45 4.30 -0.13
N PHE A 17 0.96 3.69 0.95
CA PHE A 17 1.98 2.65 0.85
C PHE A 17 1.51 1.46 0.00
N THR A 18 0.26 1.03 0.19
CA THR A 18 -0.33 -0.12 -0.51
C THR A 18 -0.48 0.16 -2.00
N ILE A 19 -1.01 1.32 -2.39
CA ILE A 19 -1.14 1.72 -3.80
C ILE A 19 0.23 1.92 -4.45
N ALA A 20 1.18 2.57 -3.77
CA ALA A 20 2.53 2.73 -4.30
C ALA A 20 3.20 1.36 -4.54
N SER A 21 3.00 0.40 -3.63
CA SER A 21 3.50 -0.97 -3.76
C SER A 21 2.82 -1.75 -4.89
N GLN A 22 1.51 -1.56 -5.05
CA GLN A 22 0.74 -2.16 -6.13
C GLN A 22 1.20 -1.62 -7.50
N ALA A 23 1.40 -0.31 -7.63
CA ALA A 23 1.91 0.33 -8.83
C ALA A 23 3.35 -0.11 -9.18
N ALA A 24 4.16 -0.44 -8.17
CA ALA A 24 5.49 -1.00 -8.34
C ALA A 24 5.50 -2.51 -8.68
N GLY A 25 4.37 -3.20 -8.49
CA GLY A 25 4.27 -4.66 -8.70
C GLY A 25 4.78 -5.53 -7.55
N CYS A 26 5.13 -4.97 -6.38
CA CYS A 26 5.61 -5.76 -5.24
C CYS A 26 4.47 -6.57 -4.60
N ARG A 27 4.41 -7.88 -4.87
CA ARG A 27 3.36 -8.77 -4.36
C ARG A 27 3.38 -8.89 -2.84
N HIS A 28 4.58 -9.03 -2.25
CA HIS A 28 4.80 -9.12 -0.81
C HIS A 28 4.27 -7.87 -0.08
N CYS A 29 4.71 -6.70 -0.54
CA CYS A 29 4.38 -5.41 0.08
C CYS A 29 2.88 -5.09 -0.05
N THR A 30 2.28 -5.44 -1.20
CA THR A 30 0.85 -5.24 -1.44
C THR A 30 0.00 -6.11 -0.52
N ALA A 31 0.38 -7.38 -0.33
CA ALA A 31 -0.31 -8.28 0.61
C ALA A 31 -0.25 -7.77 2.05
N HIS A 32 0.94 -7.39 2.52
CA HIS A 32 1.12 -6.86 3.87
C HIS A 32 0.40 -5.51 4.08
N GLY A 33 0.43 -4.63 3.09
CA GLY A 33 -0.28 -3.34 3.15
C GLY A 33 -1.79 -3.52 3.24
N ALA A 34 -2.36 -4.35 2.36
CA ALA A 34 -3.79 -4.63 2.32
C ALA A 34 -4.29 -5.39 3.57
N TYR A 35 -3.55 -6.42 4.00
CA TYR A 35 -3.89 -7.14 5.22
C TYR A 35 -3.76 -6.25 6.47
N GLY A 36 -2.74 -5.40 6.52
CA GLY A 36 -2.59 -4.39 7.56
C GLY A 36 -3.75 -3.41 7.62
N LEU A 37 -4.25 -2.92 6.47
CA LEU A 37 -5.44 -2.06 6.41
C LEU A 37 -6.67 -2.72 7.03
N ALA A 38 -6.91 -4.00 6.72
CA ALA A 38 -8.01 -4.76 7.30
C ALA A 38 -7.86 -4.90 8.83
N ASN A 39 -6.65 -5.20 9.31
CA ASN A 39 -6.35 -5.30 10.75
C ASN A 39 -6.51 -3.95 11.48
N PHE A 40 -6.29 -2.82 10.79
CA PHE A 40 -6.54 -1.48 11.31
C PHE A 40 -7.97 -0.96 11.06
N GLY A 41 -8.91 -1.86 10.78
CA GLY A 41 -10.34 -1.57 10.74
C GLY A 41 -10.86 -0.94 9.45
N VAL A 42 -10.07 -0.93 8.37
CA VAL A 42 -10.58 -0.54 7.05
C VAL A 42 -11.48 -1.67 6.52
N PRO A 43 -12.74 -1.39 6.13
CA PRO A 43 -13.63 -2.42 5.60
C PRO A 43 -13.00 -3.13 4.39
N ILE A 44 -13.12 -4.46 4.34
CA ILE A 44 -12.54 -5.30 3.26
C ILE A 44 -12.97 -4.78 1.87
N ALA A 45 -14.24 -4.40 1.71
CA ALA A 45 -14.76 -3.85 0.47
C ALA A 45 -14.01 -2.57 0.02
N LYS A 46 -13.62 -1.69 0.97
CA LYS A 46 -12.82 -0.50 0.68
C LYS A 46 -11.36 -0.84 0.37
N VAL A 47 -10.78 -1.85 1.02
CA VAL A 47 -9.44 -2.36 0.69
C VAL A 47 -9.41 -2.93 -0.73
N GLN A 48 -10.41 -3.73 -1.12
CA GLN A 48 -10.53 -4.27 -2.48
C GLN A 48 -10.73 -3.15 -3.52
N ALA A 49 -11.51 -2.13 -3.18
CA ALA A 49 -11.75 -0.99 -4.05
C ALA A 49 -10.50 -0.12 -4.30
N LEU A 50 -9.38 -0.35 -3.61
CA LEU A 50 -8.13 0.36 -3.87
C LEU A 50 -7.64 0.18 -5.31
N TRP A 51 -7.89 -0.96 -5.97
CA TRP A 51 -7.46 -1.15 -7.37
C TRP A 51 -8.22 -0.25 -8.36
N GLU A 52 -9.39 0.25 -7.95
CA GLU A 52 -10.29 1.06 -8.76
C GLU A 52 -10.63 2.38 -8.03
N PHE A 53 -9.69 2.88 -7.21
CA PHE A 53 -9.93 4.02 -6.33
C PHE A 53 -10.35 5.28 -7.11
N ALA A 54 -9.91 5.39 -8.37
CA ALA A 54 -10.17 6.53 -9.23
C ALA A 54 -11.65 6.71 -9.54
N ASP A 55 -12.43 5.63 -9.52
CA ASP A 55 -13.86 5.62 -9.84
C ASP A 55 -14.74 5.23 -8.64
N SER A 56 -14.19 4.50 -7.66
CA SER A 56 -14.97 3.97 -6.52
C SER A 56 -15.54 5.05 -5.58
N PRO A 57 -16.86 5.04 -5.30
CA PRO A 57 -17.50 6.01 -4.39
C PRO A 57 -17.06 5.86 -2.93
N MET A 58 -16.25 4.85 -2.59
CA MET A 58 -15.72 4.63 -1.23
C MET A 58 -14.59 5.59 -0.85
N PHE A 59 -14.07 6.36 -1.81
CA PHE A 59 -12.98 7.31 -1.61
C PHE A 59 -13.44 8.73 -1.85
N SER A 60 -13.21 9.57 -0.85
CA SER A 60 -13.39 11.02 -0.92
C SER A 60 -12.41 11.67 -1.92
N PRO A 61 -12.67 12.90 -2.39
CA PRO A 61 -11.72 13.64 -3.22
C PRO A 61 -10.32 13.75 -2.58
N ARG A 62 -10.27 13.98 -1.26
CA ARG A 62 -9.02 14.03 -0.47
C ARG A 62 -8.25 12.71 -0.53
N GLU A 63 -8.92 11.57 -0.39
CA GLU A 63 -8.27 10.26 -0.50
C GLU A 63 -7.82 9.99 -1.93
N ARG A 64 -8.67 10.27 -2.94
CA ARG A 64 -8.32 10.07 -4.36
C ARG A 64 -7.09 10.88 -4.77
N ALA A 65 -6.93 12.11 -4.27
CA ALA A 65 -5.72 12.91 -4.47
C ALA A 65 -4.45 12.21 -3.97
N ALA A 66 -4.49 11.66 -2.75
CA ALA A 66 -3.38 10.94 -2.16
C ALA A 66 -3.07 9.62 -2.88
N LEU A 67 -4.09 8.85 -3.26
CA LEU A 67 -3.92 7.58 -3.95
C LEU A 67 -3.45 7.77 -5.40
N SER A 68 -3.91 8.80 -6.09
CA SER A 68 -3.43 9.19 -7.43
C SER A 68 -1.94 9.53 -7.40
N PHE A 69 -1.53 10.37 -6.46
CA PHE A 69 -0.11 10.66 -6.23
C PHE A 69 0.69 9.38 -5.89
N ALA A 70 0.16 8.51 -5.04
CA ALA A 70 0.84 7.26 -4.66
C ALA A 70 1.07 6.32 -5.85
N ALA A 71 0.08 6.18 -6.73
CA ALA A 71 0.18 5.35 -7.93
C ALA A 71 1.24 5.89 -8.90
N ALA A 72 1.24 7.20 -9.14
CA ALA A 72 2.23 7.86 -9.98
C ALA A 72 3.64 7.80 -9.36
N ALA A 73 3.74 7.98 -8.05
CA ALA A 73 5.00 7.91 -7.31
C ALA A 73 5.57 6.48 -7.25
N GLY A 74 4.73 5.46 -7.13
CA GLY A 74 5.14 4.05 -7.08
C GLY A 74 5.52 3.43 -8.43
N SER A 75 5.09 4.04 -9.54
CA SER A 75 5.39 3.56 -10.89
C SER A 75 6.90 3.55 -11.20
N THR A 76 7.33 2.63 -12.08
CA THR A 76 8.70 2.60 -12.62
C THR A 76 8.65 2.64 -14.16
N PRO A 77 9.05 3.76 -14.81
CA PRO A 77 9.52 5.01 -14.23
C PRO A 77 8.42 5.76 -13.44
N ARG A 78 8.83 6.69 -12.57
CA ARG A 78 7.88 7.49 -11.78
C ARG A 78 7.15 8.47 -12.69
N HIS A 79 5.85 8.59 -12.53
CA HIS A 79 4.97 9.42 -13.37
C HIS A 79 4.37 10.62 -12.63
N VAL A 80 4.98 11.05 -11.51
CA VAL A 80 4.49 12.21 -10.75
C VAL A 80 4.61 13.48 -11.61
N THR A 81 3.53 14.26 -11.65
CA THR A 81 3.42 15.52 -12.39
C THR A 81 3.10 16.69 -11.45
N PRO A 82 3.23 17.96 -11.90
CA PRO A 82 2.81 19.12 -11.12
C PRO A 82 1.34 19.07 -10.68
N GLU A 83 0.45 18.49 -11.49
CA GLU A 83 -0.98 18.36 -11.21
C GLU A 83 -1.24 17.48 -9.98
N HIS A 84 -0.48 16.39 -9.82
CA HIS A 84 -0.56 15.56 -8.62
C HIS A 84 -0.22 16.35 -7.35
N HIS A 85 0.78 17.23 -7.42
CA HIS A 85 1.15 18.09 -6.31
C HIS A 85 0.15 19.23 -6.07
N ALA A 86 -0.42 19.80 -7.12
CA ALA A 86 -1.47 20.81 -7.00
C ALA A 86 -2.71 20.23 -6.31
N GLU A 87 -3.16 19.04 -6.74
CA GLU A 87 -4.30 18.34 -6.14
C GLU A 87 -4.01 17.92 -4.69
N LEU A 88 -2.80 17.46 -4.37
CA LEU A 88 -2.45 17.22 -2.97
C LEU A 88 -2.56 18.49 -2.11
N ARG A 89 -2.05 19.63 -2.59
CA ARG A 89 -2.08 20.89 -1.84
C ARG A 89 -3.49 21.49 -1.70
N SER A 90 -4.46 21.09 -2.50
CA SER A 90 -5.86 21.52 -2.30
C SER A 90 -6.55 20.80 -1.14
N HIS A 91 -6.03 19.65 -0.69
CA HIS A 91 -6.66 18.85 0.39
C HIS A 91 -5.79 18.67 1.63
N PHE A 92 -4.49 18.91 1.54
CA PHE A 92 -3.52 18.61 2.59
C PHE A 92 -2.60 19.80 2.86
N SER A 93 -2.21 19.98 4.12
CA SER A 93 -1.13 20.87 4.52
C SER A 93 0.21 20.39 3.97
N ASP A 94 1.19 21.30 3.88
CA ASP A 94 2.56 20.94 3.47
C ASP A 94 3.19 19.84 4.35
N ALA A 95 2.82 19.77 5.63
CA ALA A 95 3.28 18.73 6.54
C ALA A 95 2.70 17.36 6.17
N GLU A 96 1.38 17.28 5.93
CA GLU A 96 0.71 16.06 5.49
C GLU A 96 1.21 15.62 4.10
N VAL A 97 1.43 16.55 3.16
CA VAL A 97 2.02 16.23 1.85
C VAL A 97 3.39 15.56 2.00
N ARG A 98 4.23 16.05 2.91
CA ARG A 98 5.51 15.40 3.24
C ARG A 98 5.33 14.02 3.87
N THR A 99 4.32 13.83 4.72
CA THR A 99 3.99 12.50 5.26
C THR A 99 3.60 11.52 4.16
N LEU A 100 2.70 11.92 3.24
CA LEU A 100 2.26 11.08 2.13
C LEU A 100 3.41 10.73 1.17
N LEU A 101 4.26 11.71 0.84
CA LEU A 101 5.50 11.49 0.08
C LEU A 101 6.44 10.52 0.80
N SER A 102 6.56 10.64 2.13
CA SER A 102 7.39 9.73 2.93
C SER A 102 6.84 8.31 2.92
N ALA A 103 5.51 8.12 3.04
CA ALA A 103 4.88 6.80 2.95
C ALA A 103 5.12 6.14 1.57
N ALA A 104 4.97 6.89 0.48
CA ALA A 104 5.27 6.39 -0.88
C ALA A 104 6.77 6.11 -1.08
N SER A 105 7.65 6.91 -0.48
CA SER A 105 9.11 6.70 -0.54
C SER A 105 9.55 5.46 0.24
N ILE A 106 8.96 5.24 1.42
CA ILE A 106 9.15 4.03 2.22
C ILE A 106 8.66 2.81 1.45
N ALA A 107 7.52 2.91 0.75
CA ALA A 107 7.09 1.86 -0.17
C ALA A 107 8.20 1.56 -1.18
N GLY A 108 8.67 2.55 -1.94
CA GLY A 108 9.73 2.33 -2.94
C GLY A 108 11.00 1.65 -2.40
N PHE A 109 11.47 2.02 -1.20
CA PHE A 109 12.57 1.34 -0.54
C PHE A 109 12.21 -0.13 -0.22
N MET A 110 11.06 -0.36 0.41
CA MET A 110 10.61 -1.70 0.80
C MET A 110 10.29 -2.59 -0.39
N ASN A 111 9.74 -2.04 -1.47
CA ASN A 111 9.48 -2.76 -2.72
C ASN A 111 10.80 -3.25 -3.30
N THR A 112 11.77 -2.34 -3.48
CA THR A 112 13.10 -2.68 -3.99
C THR A 112 13.76 -3.75 -3.12
N TYR A 113 13.76 -3.56 -1.81
CA TYR A 113 14.40 -4.48 -0.86
C TYR A 113 13.76 -5.87 -0.89
N ASN A 114 12.43 -5.96 -0.69
CA ASN A 114 11.75 -7.25 -0.55
C ASN A 114 11.63 -7.99 -1.88
N ASP A 115 11.43 -7.29 -2.99
CA ASP A 115 11.42 -7.94 -4.30
C ASP A 115 12.82 -8.44 -4.67
N SER A 116 13.88 -7.70 -4.37
CA SER A 116 15.25 -8.15 -4.68
C SER A 116 15.64 -9.39 -3.89
N LEU A 117 15.23 -9.48 -2.63
CA LEU A 117 15.48 -10.64 -1.77
C LEU A 117 14.51 -11.80 -2.02
N ALA A 118 13.44 -11.59 -2.77
CA ALA A 118 12.30 -12.50 -2.84
C ALA A 118 11.81 -12.89 -1.43
N THR A 119 11.68 -11.90 -0.54
CA THR A 119 11.27 -12.10 0.86
C THR A 119 10.03 -12.98 0.93
N VAL A 120 10.09 -14.08 1.70
CA VAL A 120 8.94 -14.96 1.92
C VAL A 120 7.80 -14.17 2.57
N THR A 121 6.62 -14.22 1.95
CA THR A 121 5.40 -13.64 2.53
C THR A 121 4.87 -14.61 3.57
N ASP A 122 4.51 -14.10 4.75
CA ASP A 122 3.98 -14.96 5.81
C ASP A 122 2.64 -15.57 5.41
N GLN A 123 2.37 -16.78 5.90
CA GLN A 123 1.20 -17.56 5.49
C GLN A 123 -0.12 -16.83 5.78
N ALA A 124 -0.23 -16.08 6.88
CA ALA A 124 -1.45 -15.34 7.20
C ALA A 124 -1.73 -14.24 6.16
N SER A 125 -0.69 -13.48 5.76
CA SER A 125 -0.78 -12.51 4.67
C SER A 125 -1.10 -13.17 3.32
N VAL A 126 -0.52 -14.33 3.03
CA VAL A 126 -0.81 -15.11 1.80
C VAL A 126 -2.26 -15.59 1.77
N ASP A 127 -2.76 -16.18 2.85
CA ASP A 127 -4.11 -16.72 2.93
C ASP A 127 -5.14 -15.60 2.79
N TRP A 128 -4.94 -14.49 3.52
CA TRP A 128 -5.81 -13.31 3.44
C TRP A 128 -5.81 -12.70 2.03
N ALA A 129 -4.62 -12.48 1.44
CA ALA A 129 -4.53 -11.89 0.11
C ALA A 129 -5.07 -12.83 -0.99
N SER A 130 -4.87 -14.14 -0.85
CA SER A 130 -5.46 -15.13 -1.77
C SER A 130 -6.98 -15.11 -1.69
N GLN A 131 -7.55 -14.96 -0.49
CA GLN A 131 -9.01 -14.91 -0.32
C GLN A 131 -9.62 -13.63 -0.91
N TYR A 132 -9.01 -12.47 -0.68
CA TYR A 132 -9.65 -11.18 -0.97
C TYR A 132 -9.09 -10.43 -2.19
N LEU A 133 -7.84 -10.69 -2.59
CA LEU A 133 -7.18 -9.97 -3.68
C LEU A 133 -6.96 -10.83 -4.94
N ALA A 134 -7.09 -12.15 -4.87
CA ALA A 134 -6.98 -13.00 -6.06
C ALA A 134 -7.96 -12.60 -7.20
N PRO A 135 -9.23 -12.23 -6.93
CA PRO A 135 -10.13 -11.70 -7.98
C PRO A 135 -9.63 -10.42 -8.64
N LEU A 136 -8.73 -9.66 -7.98
CA LEU A 136 -8.12 -8.44 -8.47
C LEU A 136 -6.76 -8.71 -9.18
N GLY A 137 -6.45 -9.97 -9.46
CA GLY A 137 -5.21 -10.37 -10.14
C GLY A 137 -3.98 -10.39 -9.24
N TRP A 138 -4.16 -10.47 -7.91
CA TRP A 138 -3.06 -10.73 -6.99
C TRP A 138 -2.73 -12.23 -6.92
N ASP A 139 -1.44 -12.53 -6.89
CA ASP A 139 -0.88 -13.84 -6.59
C ASP A 139 0.41 -13.66 -5.78
N VAL A 140 0.88 -14.72 -5.13
CA VAL A 140 2.07 -14.68 -4.26
C VAL A 140 3.38 -14.45 -5.03
N GLY A 141 3.42 -14.73 -6.34
CA GLY A 141 4.59 -14.60 -7.19
C GLY A 141 5.80 -15.37 -6.65
N LYS A 142 6.97 -14.72 -6.70
CA LYS A 142 8.25 -15.27 -6.23
C LYS A 142 8.39 -15.33 -4.71
N HIS A 143 7.41 -14.84 -3.94
CA HIS A 143 7.50 -14.72 -2.48
C HIS A 143 6.97 -15.94 -1.73
N VAL A 144 7.04 -17.11 -2.38
CA VAL A 144 6.71 -18.41 -1.79
C VAL A 144 7.87 -18.89 -0.91
N GLY A 145 7.57 -19.59 0.18
CA GLY A 145 8.60 -20.16 1.06
C GLY A 145 8.14 -21.45 1.73
N GLN A 146 9.10 -22.33 2.03
CA GLN A 146 8.91 -23.57 2.77
C GLN A 146 8.49 -23.28 4.20
N ARG A 147 7.92 -24.28 4.89
CA ARG A 147 7.44 -24.14 6.29
C ARG A 147 8.50 -23.56 7.24
N HIS A 148 9.78 -23.89 7.06
CA HIS A 148 10.85 -23.41 7.94
C HIS A 148 11.29 -21.95 7.64
N GLU A 149 10.87 -21.39 6.50
CA GLU A 149 11.15 -20.01 6.08
C GLU A 149 10.00 -19.06 6.47
N GLN A 150 8.86 -19.62 6.90
CA GLN A 150 7.71 -18.87 7.36
C GLN A 150 7.98 -18.18 8.70
N ARG A 151 7.54 -16.93 8.85
CA ARG A 151 7.53 -16.25 10.14
C ARG A 151 6.48 -16.90 11.05
N LEU A 152 6.85 -17.23 12.28
CA LEU A 152 5.95 -17.84 13.27
C LEU A 152 4.91 -16.86 13.85
N GLN A 153 5.16 -15.55 13.74
CA GLN A 153 4.24 -14.49 14.14
C GLN A 153 3.86 -13.70 12.89
N GLY A 154 2.58 -13.30 12.81
CA GLY A 154 2.04 -12.44 11.74
C GLY A 154 2.75 -11.07 11.68
N PRO A 155 2.28 -10.14 10.83
CA PRO A 155 2.87 -8.80 10.77
C PRO A 155 2.91 -8.16 12.18
N PRO A 156 3.93 -7.32 12.51
CA PRO A 156 4.07 -6.75 13.84
C PRO A 156 2.78 -6.04 14.27
N GLY A 157 2.11 -6.55 15.31
CA GLY A 157 0.86 -5.98 15.83
C GLY A 157 -0.33 -6.93 15.97
N THR A 158 -0.16 -8.25 15.81
CA THR A 158 -1.11 -9.26 16.33
C THR A 158 -0.81 -9.63 17.77
#